data_AF-A0A3M2E0P7-F1
#
_entry.id   AF-A0A3M2E0P7-F1
#
_cell.length_a   1.000
_cell.length_b   1.000
_cell.length_c   1.000
_cell.angle_alpha   90.00
_cell.angle_beta   90.00
_cell.angle_gamma   90.00
#
_symmetry.space_group_name_H-M   'P 1'
#
loop_
_entity.id
_entity.type
_entity.pdbx_description
1 polymer ?
#
loop_
_entity_poly.entity_id
_entity_poly.type
_entity_poly.pdbx_seq_one_letter_code
_entity_poly.pdbx_strand_id
1 'polypeptide(L)' 'MKKIALAAAFTLAATSAFAGNMAEPVMEPEVIVEDTSSSSPGVVVAVLGLILLAAAVANN' A
#
# COMPACT_ATOMS: atom_id res chain seq x y z
N MET A 1 -3.10 -8.72 27.89
CA MET A 1 -3.74 -9.74 27.05
C MET A 1 -4.62 -9.18 25.92
N LYS A 2 -5.33 -8.04 26.10
CA LYS A 2 -6.13 -7.41 25.01
C LYS A 2 -5.30 -6.77 23.88
N LYS A 3 -4.06 -6.37 24.17
CA LYS A 3 -3.14 -5.73 23.20
C LYS A 3 -2.65 -6.68 22.11
N ILE A 4 -2.50 -7.97 22.44
CA ILE A 4 -2.06 -9.00 21.48
C ILE A 4 -3.18 -9.34 20.49
N ALA A 5 -4.44 -9.35 20.96
CA ALA A 5 -5.60 -9.58 20.09
C ALA A 5 -5.74 -8.48 19.01
N LEU A 6 -5.51 -7.21 19.37
CA LEU A 6 -5.55 -6.11 18.42
C LEU A 6 -4.39 -6.17 17.42
N ALA A 7 -3.18 -6.48 17.90
CA ALA A 7 -2.01 -6.64 17.03
C ALA A 7 -2.21 -7.79 16.03
N ALA A 8 -2.74 -8.93 16.48
CA ALA A 8 -3.04 -10.07 15.62
C ALA A 8 -4.11 -9.73 14.56
N ALA A 9 -5.17 -9.03 14.95
CA ALA A 9 -6.21 -8.59 14.02
C ALA A 9 -5.66 -7.62 12.96
N PHE A 10 -4.76 -6.71 13.35
CA PHE A 10 -4.12 -5.77 12.44
C PHE A 10 -3.19 -6.47 11.43
N THR A 11 -2.34 -7.39 11.90
CA THR A 11 -1.43 -8.16 11.03
C THR A 11 -2.21 -9.02 10.02
N LEU A 12 -3.34 -9.61 10.42
CA LEU A 12 -4.21 -10.37 9.51
C LEU A 12 -4.87 -9.48 8.46
N ALA A 13 -5.32 -8.28 8.84
CA ALA A 13 -5.92 -7.34 7.89
C ALA A 13 -4.90 -6.80 6.87
N ALA A 14 -3.62 -6.69 7.25
CA ALA A 14 -2.55 -6.21 6.38
C ALA A 14 -2.21 -7.16 5.20
N THR A 15 -2.65 -8.42 5.25
CA THR A 15 -2.34 -9.41 4.20
C THR A 15 -2.92 -9.04 2.83
N SER A 16 -4.00 -8.25 2.78
CA SER A 16 -4.65 -7.83 1.53
C SER A 16 -3.91 -6.72 0.78
N ALA A 17 -2.91 -6.08 1.42
CA ALA A 17 -2.06 -5.08 0.78
C ALA A 17 -0.85 -5.69 0.04
N PHE A 18 -0.72 -7.02 0.02
CA PHE A 18 0.35 -7.69 -0.73
C PHE A 18 -0.04 -7.78 -2.21
N ALA A 19 0.57 -6.93 -3.04
CA ALA A 19 0.49 -7.00 -4.49
C ALA A 19 1.11 -8.32 -4.97
N GLY A 20 0.27 -9.34 -5.20
CA GLY A 20 0.68 -10.68 -5.59
C GLY A 20 1.56 -10.69 -6.84
N ASN A 21 2.31 -11.79 -7.01
CA ASN A 21 3.23 -12.02 -8.12
C ASN A 21 2.45 -11.95 -9.46
N MET A 22 2.53 -10.79 -10.13
CA MET A 22 1.89 -10.57 -11.42
C MET A 22 2.49 -11.58 -12.40
N ALA A 23 1.64 -12.44 -12.97
CA ALA A 23 2.06 -13.37 -14.01
C ALA A 23 2.79 -12.60 -15.12
N GLU A 24 3.85 -13.20 -15.67
CA GLU A 24 4.71 -12.56 -16.67
C GLU A 24 3.86 -12.09 -17.87
N PRO A 25 3.82 -10.77 -18.13
CA PRO A 25 3.04 -10.23 -19.23
C PRO A 25 3.74 -10.56 -20.55
N VAL A 26 3.13 -11.42 -21.37
CA VAL A 26 3.57 -11.61 -22.75
C VAL A 26 3.25 -10.33 -23.51
N MET A 27 4.29 -9.61 -23.92
CA MET A 27 4.20 -8.26 -24.48
C MET A 27 4.53 -8.32 -25.97
N GLU A 28 3.55 -8.04 -26.84
CA GLU A 28 3.85 -7.69 -28.25
C GLU A 28 4.55 -6.31 -28.28
N PRO A 29 5.56 -6.09 -29.16
CA PRO A 29 6.32 -4.85 -29.17
C PRO A 29 5.51 -3.71 -29.79
N GLU A 30 4.63 -3.12 -29.01
CA GLU A 30 3.96 -1.87 -29.36
C GLU A 30 4.89 -0.69 -29.02
N VAL A 31 5.00 0.28 -29.93
CA VAL A 31 5.75 1.54 -29.74
C VAL A 31 4.97 2.38 -28.72
N ILE A 32 5.13 2.04 -27.44
CA ILE A 32 4.44 2.69 -26.32
C ILE A 32 5.28 3.90 -25.92
N VAL A 33 4.74 5.09 -26.17
CA VAL A 33 5.21 6.33 -25.54
C VAL A 33 5.20 6.07 -24.04
N GLU A 34 6.35 6.18 -23.39
CA GLU A 34 6.57 5.87 -21.99
C GLU A 34 5.82 6.84 -21.06
N ASP A 35 4.49 6.76 -21.00
CA ASP A 35 3.72 7.29 -19.88
C ASP A 35 3.88 6.33 -18.68
N THR A 36 5.12 6.08 -18.30
CA THR A 36 5.46 5.40 -17.05
C THR A 36 5.23 6.39 -15.91
N SER A 37 3.95 6.63 -15.59
CA SER A 37 3.59 7.31 -14.35
C SER A 37 4.04 6.42 -13.20
N SER A 38 5.04 6.94 -12.47
CA SER A 38 5.81 6.30 -11.41
C SER A 38 5.01 5.38 -10.49
N SER A 39 5.66 4.29 -10.10
CA SER A 39 5.17 3.19 -9.26
C SER A 39 4.30 3.59 -8.08
N SER A 40 3.08 3.05 -8.09
CA SER A 40 2.08 2.96 -7.01
C SER A 40 1.42 4.28 -6.57
N PRO A 41 0.35 4.71 -7.27
CA PRO A 41 -0.55 5.78 -6.82
C PRO A 41 -1.05 5.61 -5.38
N GLY A 42 -1.12 4.36 -4.90
CA GLY A 42 -1.51 4.03 -3.54
C GLY A 42 -0.50 4.43 -2.46
N VAL A 43 0.78 4.61 -2.80
CA VAL A 43 1.81 5.04 -1.82
C VAL A 43 1.53 6.44 -1.31
N VAL A 44 1.11 7.36 -2.18
CA VAL A 44 0.76 8.73 -1.77
C VAL A 44 -0.39 8.70 -0.77
N VAL A 45 -1.42 7.89 -1.03
CA VAL A 45 -2.57 7.72 -0.12
C VAL A 45 -2.12 7.13 1.22
N ALA A 46 -1.24 6.12 1.20
CA ALA A 46 -0.71 5.49 2.41
C ALA A 46 0.14 6.46 3.27
N VAL A 47 1.02 7.24 2.64
CA VAL A 47 1.86 8.23 3.33
C VAL A 47 0.99 9.34 3.94
N LEU A 48 0.00 9.84 3.20
CA LEU A 48 -0.94 10.84 3.73
C LEU A 48 -1.75 10.29 4.92
N GLY A 49 -2.19 9.03 4.86
CA GLY A 49 -2.86 8.37 5.98
C GLY A 49 -1.99 8.29 7.24
N LEU A 50 -0.70 7.97 7.10
CA LEU A 50 0.25 7.96 8.22
C LEU A 50 0.47 9.34 8.83
N ILE A 51 0.57 10.38 8.00
CA ILE A 51 0.74 11.77 8.46
C ILE A 51 -0.48 12.22 9.27
N LEU A 52 -1.69 11.96 8.78
CA LEU A 52 -2.93 12.32 9.48
C LEU A 52 -3.06 11.59 10.82
N LEU A 53 -2.68 10.31 10.88
CA LEU A 53 -2.67 9.55 12.12
C LEU A 53 -1.66 10.11 13.13
N ALA A 54 -0.44 10.45 12.67
CA ALA A 54 0.57 11.06 13.51
C ALA A 54 0.12 12.43 14.07
N ALA A 55 -0.53 13.26 13.24
CA ALA A 55 -1.08 14.55 13.67
C ALA A 55 -2.19 14.37 14.71
N ALA A 56 -3.09 13.41 14.53
CA ALA A 56 -4.16 13.11 15.48
C ALA A 56 -3.62 12.64 16.85
N VAL A 57 -2.54 11.84 16.85
CA VAL A 57 -1.89 11.37 18.09
C VAL A 57 -1.07 12.49 18.76
N ALA A 58 -0.47 13.40 17.98
CA ALA A 58 0.32 14.51 18.51
C ALA A 58 -0.52 15.64 19.13
N ASN A 59 -1.81 15.73 18.79
CA ASN A 59 -2.74 16.75 19.30
C ASN A 59 -3.41 16.34 20.64
N ASN A 60 -2.64 15.78 21.58
CA ASN A 60 -3.10 15.41 22.93
C ASN A 60 -2.26 16.08 24.02
#